data_AF-A0AAD1APM9-F1
#
_entry.id   AF-A0AAD1APM9-F1
#
_cell.length_a   1.000
_cell.length_b   1.000
_cell.length_c   1.000
_cell.angle_alpha   90.00
_cell.angle_beta   90.00
_cell.angle_gamma   90.00
#
_symmetry.space_group_name_H-M   'P 1'
#
loop_
_entity.id
_entity.type
_entity.pdbx_description
1 polymer ?
#
loop_
_entity_poly.entity_id
_entity_poly.type
_entity_poly.pdbx_seq_one_letter_code
_entity_poly.pdbx_strand_id
1 'polypeptide(L)'
;MNDQNATYSVLNQDYDSPVVISLPHSGTWLPESMKQALLPTAVLANTDWFLPELYRFLPAAGFTTLINHINRYVADPNRAVTYEPHHDYRSATIY
;
A
#
# COMPACT_ATOMS: atom_id res chain seq x y z
N MET A 1 -3.97 -17.64 10.80
CA MET A 1 -4.16 -16.73 11.96
C MET A 1 -4.12 -15.31 11.42
N ASN A 2 -5.02 -14.42 11.84
CA ASN A 2 -4.91 -13.01 11.42
C ASN A 2 -3.85 -12.32 12.29
N ASP A 3 -2.65 -12.18 11.76
CA ASP A 3 -1.64 -11.32 12.38
C ASP A 3 -2.00 -9.86 12.14
N GLN A 4 -2.47 -9.16 13.17
CA GLN A 4 -2.85 -7.75 13.07
C GLN A 4 -1.64 -6.80 12.93
N ASN A 5 -0.41 -7.31 13.01
CA ASN A 5 0.81 -6.57 12.71
C ASN A 5 1.32 -6.79 11.27
N ALA A 6 0.63 -7.61 10.46
CA ALA A 6 1.01 -7.83 9.06
C ALA A 6 0.95 -6.51 8.28
N THR A 7 2.05 -6.14 7.63
CA THR A 7 2.17 -4.88 6.86
C THR A 7 1.44 -4.91 5.52
N TYR A 8 1.05 -6.11 5.07
CA TYR A 8 0.23 -6.37 3.89
C TYR A 8 -0.62 -7.63 4.09
N SER A 9 -1.63 -7.82 3.24
CA SER A 9 -2.39 -9.06 3.09
C SER A 9 -2.08 -9.70 1.74
N VAL A 10 -2.09 -11.04 1.69
CA VAL A 10 -2.18 -11.82 0.44
C VAL A 10 -3.54 -12.51 0.42
N LEU A 11 -4.32 -12.29 -0.63
CA LEU A 11 -5.58 -12.97 -0.89
C LEU A 11 -5.40 -13.97 -2.03
N ASN A 12 -6.08 -15.12 -1.93
CA ASN A 12 -6.07 -16.19 -2.94
C ASN A 12 -4.66 -16.73 -3.25
N GLN A 13 -3.84 -16.96 -2.22
CA GLN A 13 -2.45 -17.37 -2.35
C GLN A 13 -2.25 -18.77 -2.98
N ASP A 14 -3.18 -19.69 -2.74
CA ASP A 14 -3.06 -21.11 -3.11
C ASP A 14 -3.71 -21.45 -4.47
N TYR A 15 -3.68 -20.51 -5.42
CA TYR A 15 -4.27 -20.64 -6.76
C TYR A 15 -3.22 -20.64 -7.87
N ASP A 16 -3.32 -21.57 -8.83
CA ASP A 16 -2.41 -21.71 -9.99
C ASP A 16 -2.57 -20.62 -11.07
N SER A 17 -2.97 -19.41 -10.70
CA SER A 17 -3.11 -18.29 -11.62
C SER A 17 -1.75 -17.62 -11.88
N PRO A 18 -1.30 -17.46 -13.14
CA PRO A 18 -0.03 -16.80 -13.46
C PRO A 18 -0.10 -15.26 -13.29
N VAL A 19 -1.21 -14.71 -12.79
CA VAL A 19 -1.46 -13.27 -12.65
C VAL A 19 -1.60 -12.91 -11.17
N VAL A 20 -0.62 -12.15 -10.68
CA VAL A 20 -0.62 -11.51 -9.36
C VAL A 20 -0.95 -10.02 -9.54
N ILE A 21 -1.87 -9.50 -8.73
CA ILE A 21 -2.26 -8.08 -8.73
C ILE A 21 -1.88 -7.46 -7.39
N SER A 22 -1.33 -6.25 -7.41
CA SER A 22 -0.92 -5.51 -6.20
C SER A 22 -1.71 -4.22 -6.06
N LEU A 23 -2.18 -3.94 -4.84
CA LEU A 23 -2.77 -2.67 -4.41
C LEU A 23 -1.79 -1.99 -3.41
N PRO A 24 -0.77 -1.27 -3.91
CA PRO A 24 0.38 -0.83 -3.10
C PRO A 24 0.13 0.46 -2.30
N HIS A 25 -0.90 1.25 -2.65
CA HIS A 25 -1.12 2.59 -2.09
C HIS A 25 -2.42 2.73 -1.30
N SER A 26 -3.14 1.64 -1.05
CA SER A 26 -4.41 1.62 -0.31
C SER A 26 -4.25 1.56 1.21
N GLY A 27 -3.02 1.41 1.71
CA GLY A 27 -2.74 1.39 3.14
C GLY A 27 -3.01 2.73 3.82
N THR A 28 -3.51 2.70 5.05
CA THR A 28 -3.87 3.88 5.84
C THR A 28 -3.10 3.98 7.16
N TRP A 29 -2.29 2.97 7.50
CA TRP A 29 -1.49 2.99 8.72
C TRP A 29 -0.35 4.01 8.62
N LEU A 30 -0.18 4.78 9.70
CA LEU A 30 0.91 5.72 9.92
C LEU A 30 1.53 5.46 11.32
N PRO A 31 2.85 5.60 11.49
CA PRO A 31 3.47 5.77 12.80
C PRO A 31 2.82 6.92 13.57
N GLU A 32 2.65 6.74 14.88
CA GLU A 32 1.94 7.70 15.73
C GLU A 32 2.64 9.08 15.77
N SER A 33 3.97 9.09 15.74
CA SER A 33 4.79 10.30 15.59
C SER A 33 4.50 11.07 14.31
N MET A 34 4.26 10.38 13.18
CA MET A 34 3.92 11.02 11.91
C MET A 34 2.52 11.62 11.95
N LYS A 35 1.54 10.93 12.54
CA LYS A 35 0.19 11.49 12.72
C LYS A 35 0.21 12.79 13.52
N GLN A 36 1.02 12.83 14.58
CA GLN A 36 1.17 14.01 15.44
C GLN A 36 1.96 15.15 14.76
N ALA A 37 2.74 14.85 13.71
CA ALA A 37 3.44 15.83 12.89
C ALA A 37 2.62 16.33 11.68
N LEU A 38 1.46 15.74 11.38
CA LEU A 38 0.56 16.22 10.34
C LEU A 38 -0.09 17.55 10.74
N LEU A 39 -0.39 18.39 9.74
CA LEU A 39 -1.27 19.55 9.95
C LEU A 39 -2.67 19.07 10.38
N PRO A 40 -3.40 19.80 11.24
CA PRO A 40 -4.76 19.41 11.66
C PRO A 40 -5.79 19.30 10.51
N THR A 41 -5.47 19.86 9.35
CA THR A 41 -6.27 19.80 8.10
C THR A 41 -5.67 18.87 7.05
N ALA A 42 -4.63 18.09 7.38
CA ALA A 42 -3.99 17.19 6.44
C ALA A 42 -4.90 16.01 6.09
N VAL A 43 -5.01 15.73 4.80
CA VAL A 43 -5.66 14.53 4.27
C VAL A 43 -4.62 13.68 3.53
N LEU A 44 -4.75 12.35 3.61
CA LEU A 44 -3.87 11.43 2.90
C LEU A 44 -4.30 11.34 1.42
N ALA A 45 -4.28 12.47 0.71
CA ALA A 45 -4.89 12.66 -0.60
C ALA A 45 -4.37 11.72 -1.70
N ASN A 46 -3.12 11.27 -1.59
CA ASN A 46 -2.50 10.35 -2.55
C ASN A 46 -2.75 8.86 -2.24
N THR A 47 -3.63 8.55 -1.28
CA THR A 47 -3.97 7.17 -0.88
C THR A 47 -5.03 6.60 -1.82
N ASP A 48 -4.87 5.34 -2.20
CA ASP A 48 -5.79 4.61 -3.08
C ASP A 48 -6.99 4.06 -2.27
N TRP A 49 -7.69 4.95 -1.57
CA TRP A 49 -8.68 4.69 -0.51
C TRP A 49 -9.70 3.58 -0.84
N PHE A 50 -10.25 3.60 -2.05
CA PHE A 50 -11.36 2.74 -2.45
C PHE A 50 -10.96 1.58 -3.38
N LEU A 51 -9.68 1.44 -3.74
CA LEU A 51 -9.26 0.36 -4.64
C LEU A 51 -9.50 -1.06 -4.09
N PRO A 52 -9.33 -1.35 -2.78
CA PRO A 52 -9.65 -2.68 -2.24
C PRO A 52 -11.15 -3.02 -2.33
N GLU A 53 -12.03 -2.02 -2.26
CA GLU A 53 -13.47 -2.20 -2.43
C GLU A 53 -13.84 -2.34 -3.91
N LEU A 54 -13.31 -1.46 -4.78
CA LEU A 54 -13.51 -1.48 -6.23
C LEU A 54 -13.05 -2.81 -6.85
N TYR A 55 -11.92 -3.34 -6.39
CA TYR A 55 -11.31 -4.57 -6.88
C TYR A 55 -11.55 -5.80 -5.99
N ARG A 56 -12.52 -5.75 -5.06
CA ARG A 56 -12.88 -6.88 -4.16
C ARG A 56 -13.27 -8.18 -4.87
N PHE A 57 -13.50 -8.13 -6.18
CA PHE A 57 -13.83 -9.30 -7.01
C PHE A 57 -12.60 -10.11 -7.47
N LEU A 58 -11.38 -9.55 -7.39
CA LEU A 58 -10.18 -10.20 -7.93
C LEU A 58 -9.90 -11.61 -7.36
N PRO A 59 -10.04 -11.87 -6.04
CA PRO A 59 -9.91 -13.22 -5.49
C PRO A 59 -10.94 -14.20 -6.06
N ALA A 60 -12.19 -13.76 -6.24
CA ALA A 60 -13.26 -14.57 -6.81
C ALA A 60 -13.13 -14.80 -8.33
N ALA A 61 -12.34 -13.97 -9.01
CA ALA A 61 -11.89 -14.18 -10.39
C ALA A 61 -10.62 -15.05 -10.49
N GLY A 62 -10.13 -15.59 -9.37
CA GLY A 62 -8.97 -16.48 -9.31
C GLY A 62 -7.61 -15.78 -9.25
N PHE A 63 -7.56 -14.46 -9.04
CA PHE A 63 -6.30 -13.71 -8.99
C PHE A 63 -5.72 -13.59 -7.59
N THR A 64 -4.46 -13.98 -7.43
CA THR A 64 -3.68 -13.69 -6.22
C THR A 64 -3.53 -12.18 -6.06
N THR A 65 -4.00 -11.63 -4.95
CA THR A 65 -4.09 -10.18 -4.74
C THR A 65 -3.31 -9.76 -3.49
N LEU A 66 -2.29 -8.92 -3.66
CA LEU A 66 -1.56 -8.28 -2.55
C LEU A 66 -2.20 -6.94 -2.22
N ILE A 67 -2.36 -6.63 -0.93
CA ILE A 67 -2.90 -5.36 -0.44
C ILE A 67 -1.98 -4.81 0.64
N ASN A 68 -1.39 -3.64 0.42
CA ASN A 68 -0.54 -2.96 1.42
C ASN A 68 -1.41 -2.30 2.51
N HIS A 69 -1.01 -2.40 3.78
CA HIS A 69 -1.66 -1.74 4.91
C HIS A 69 -0.96 -0.44 5.36
N ILE A 70 0.35 -0.30 5.06
CA ILE A 70 1.15 0.90 5.35
C ILE A 70 0.80 2.02 4.36
N ASN A 71 0.60 3.24 4.83
CA ASN A 71 0.36 4.37 3.93
C ASN A 71 1.62 4.76 3.15
N ARG A 72 1.45 5.18 1.89
CA ARG A 72 2.55 5.52 0.98
C ARG A 72 3.46 6.67 1.44
N TYR A 73 3.03 7.46 2.43
CA TYR A 73 3.86 8.49 3.07
C TYR A 73 4.90 7.93 4.06
N VAL A 74 4.85 6.62 4.37
CA VAL A 74 5.77 5.89 5.28
C VAL A 74 6.65 4.92 4.51
N ALA A 75 6.11 4.35 3.43
CA ALA A 75 6.87 3.74 2.35
C ALA A 75 5.98 3.66 1.10
N ASP A 76 6.41 4.24 -0.03
CA ASP A 76 5.79 3.99 -1.34
C ASP A 76 6.40 2.71 -1.95
N PRO A 77 5.65 1.58 -2.07
CA PRO A 77 6.21 0.33 -2.56
C PRO A 77 6.49 0.33 -4.07
N ASN A 78 6.00 1.34 -4.80
CA ASN A 78 6.24 1.52 -6.22
C ASN A 78 7.41 2.50 -6.45
N ARG A 79 8.39 2.57 -5.53
CA ARG A 79 9.60 3.39 -5.64
C ARG A 79 10.86 2.59 -5.31
N ALA A 80 11.98 3.05 -5.88
CA ALA A 80 13.28 2.43 -5.65
C ALA A 80 13.79 2.77 -4.24
N VAL A 81 14.43 1.80 -3.60
CA VAL A 81 15.11 1.97 -2.30
C VAL A 81 16.44 2.74 -2.41
N THR A 82 16.90 3.02 -3.63
CA THR A 82 18.12 3.78 -3.93
C THR A 82 17.76 5.22 -4.27
N TYR A 83 18.42 6.18 -3.63
CA TYR A 83 18.25 7.61 -3.92
C TYR A 83 18.78 7.96 -5.32
N GLU A 84 17.91 8.47 -6.18
CA GLU A 84 18.21 8.99 -7.51
C GLU A 84 18.14 10.54 -7.48
N PRO A 85 19.20 11.29 -7.83
CA PRO A 85 19.20 12.76 -7.70
C PRO A 85 18.25 13.52 -8.64
N HIS A 86 17.86 12.93 -9.78
CA HIS A 86 16.96 13.55 -10.77
C HIS A 86 15.47 13.37 -10.44
N HIS A 87 15.20 13.01 -9.19
CA HIS A 87 14.05 12.24 -8.81
C HIS A 87 13.54 12.86 -7.49
N ASP A 88 12.40 13.52 -7.60
CA ASP A 88 11.81 14.40 -6.57
C ASP A 88 11.14 13.60 -5.43
N TYR A 89 10.33 14.22 -4.55
CA TYR A 89 9.36 13.49 -3.69
C TYR A 89 8.40 12.59 -4.50
N ARG A 90 8.42 12.72 -5.82
CA ARG A 90 7.82 11.82 -6.82
C ARG A 90 8.50 10.45 -6.94
N SER A 91 9.61 10.12 -6.25
CA SER A 91 10.57 9.09 -6.71
C SER A 91 11.23 8.10 -5.73
N ALA A 92 11.35 8.40 -4.44
CA ALA A 92 12.14 7.61 -3.48
C ALA A 92 11.29 7.24 -2.27
N THR A 93 11.63 6.16 -1.57
CA THR A 93 10.88 5.67 -0.40
C THR A 93 10.90 6.72 0.72
N ILE A 94 9.72 7.18 1.14
CA ILE A 94 9.44 8.04 2.33
C ILE A 94 8.75 7.21 3.56
N TYR A 95 9.76 7.71 4.29
CA TYR A 95 10.01 7.31 5.68
C TYR A 95 9.38 8.27 6.70
#